data_AF-A0A522UXW6-F1
#
_entry.id   AF-A0A522UXW6-F1
#
_cell.length_a   1.000
_cell.length_b   1.000
_cell.length_c   1.000
_cell.angle_alpha   90.00
_cell.angle_beta   90.00
_cell.angle_gamma   90.00
#
_symmetry.space_group_name_H-M   'P 1'
#
loop_
_entity.id
_entity.type
_entity.pdbx_description
1 polymer ?
#
loop_
_entity_poly.entity_id
_entity_poly.type
_entity_poly.pdbx_seq_one_letter_code
_entity_poly.pdbx_strand_id
1 'polypeptide(L)'
;MGNKRQDSTSGKIEYVCLNEQFRKDIPPLSLNLTLIEKDDEELLAVKGLRELRHKRIMRLTAEAAEQGCLLSYDDLSALLLTSLATLKRDVAHIEEEGRVVVLKGRRKNGKPKEPVAEAFCFAEGVEA
;
A
#
# COMPACT_ATOMS: atom_id res chain seq x y z
N MET A 1 -1.86 2.33 36.85
CA MET A 1 -3.01 2.34 35.91
C MET A 1 -2.56 1.83 34.56
N GLY A 2 -2.80 0.56 34.25
CA GLY A 2 -2.61 0.03 32.90
C GLY A 2 -3.83 0.39 32.06
N ASN A 3 -3.66 1.28 31.08
CA ASN A 3 -4.70 1.51 30.09
C ASN A 3 -4.83 0.22 29.27
N LYS A 4 -5.96 -0.48 29.44
CA LYS A 4 -6.43 -1.47 28.47
C LYS A 4 -6.60 -0.75 27.14
N ARG A 5 -5.61 -0.85 26.25
CA ARG A 5 -5.75 -0.39 24.87
C ARG A 5 -6.78 -1.30 24.24
N GLN A 6 -7.91 -0.71 23.90
CA GLN A 6 -9.03 -1.42 23.31
C GLN A 6 -8.58 -2.05 22.00
N ASP A 7 -8.98 -3.31 21.85
CA ASP A 7 -8.59 -4.18 20.77
C ASP A 7 -8.97 -3.60 19.40
N SER A 8 -7.95 -3.41 18.56
CA SER A 8 -8.02 -3.75 17.14
C SER A 8 -9.14 -3.14 16.28
N THR A 9 -9.18 -1.81 16.16
CA THR A 9 -9.97 -1.18 15.08
C THR A 9 -9.12 -1.16 13.81
N SER A 10 -9.36 -2.09 12.89
CA SER A 10 -8.80 -2.00 11.53
C SER A 10 -9.25 -0.68 10.91
N GLY A 11 -8.30 0.20 10.57
CA GLY A 11 -8.57 1.51 10.01
C GLY A 11 -8.80 1.39 8.50
N LYS A 12 -10.06 1.25 8.09
CA LYS A 12 -10.46 1.32 6.68
C LYS A 12 -10.79 2.75 6.30
N ILE A 13 -10.42 3.16 5.11
CA ILE A 13 -10.70 4.47 4.55
C ILE A 13 -11.36 4.31 3.18
N GLU A 14 -12.30 5.20 2.88
CA GLU A 14 -12.78 5.39 1.53
C GLU A 14 -11.93 6.48 0.88
N TYR A 15 -11.30 6.16 -0.25
CA TYR A 15 -10.46 7.08 -1.00
C TYR A 15 -10.97 7.22 -2.43
N VAL A 16 -11.21 8.44 -2.86
CA VAL A 16 -11.66 8.73 -4.22
C VAL A 16 -10.44 8.94 -5.11
N CYS A 17 -10.23 8.02 -6.05
CA CYS A 17 -9.12 8.07 -6.98
C CYS A 17 -9.36 9.14 -8.05
N LEU A 18 -8.67 10.28 -7.93
CA LEU A 18 -8.72 11.39 -8.87
C LEU A 18 -7.81 11.12 -10.10
N ASN A 19 -8.23 10.25 -11.01
CA ASN A 19 -7.54 10.10 -12.28
C ASN A 19 -7.57 11.41 -13.10
N GLU A 20 -6.43 12.01 -13.43
CA GLU A 20 -6.36 13.16 -14.38
C GLU A 20 -7.08 12.93 -15.73
N GLN A 21 -7.36 11.67 -16.07
CA GLN A 21 -8.16 11.27 -17.21
C GLN A 21 -9.67 11.29 -16.95
N PHE A 22 -10.15 11.99 -15.91
CA PHE A 22 -11.55 12.39 -15.79
C PHE A 22 -11.92 13.23 -17.02
N ARG A 23 -12.21 12.53 -18.12
CA ARG A 23 -13.23 12.99 -19.04
C ARG A 23 -14.43 13.30 -18.17
N LYS A 24 -15.04 14.46 -18.41
CA LYS A 24 -16.12 15.05 -17.63
C LYS A 24 -17.32 14.10 -17.38
N ASP A 25 -17.32 12.95 -18.04
CA ASP A 25 -18.40 11.97 -18.14
C ASP A 25 -18.12 10.65 -17.39
N ILE A 26 -16.94 10.43 -16.79
CA ILE A 26 -16.64 9.21 -16.01
C ILE A 26 -16.81 9.51 -14.52
N PRO A 27 -17.62 8.74 -13.76
CA PRO A 27 -17.81 8.98 -12.34
C PRO A 27 -16.54 8.66 -11.55
N PRO A 28 -16.28 9.38 -10.44
CA PRO A 28 -15.17 9.07 -9.56
C PRO A 28 -15.23 7.65 -9.01
N LEU A 29 -14.11 6.94 -9.04
CA LEU A 29 -14.01 5.59 -8.49
C LEU A 29 -13.64 5.67 -7.01
N SER A 30 -14.60 5.34 -6.15
CA SER A 30 -14.37 5.14 -4.72
C SER A 30 -13.62 3.83 -4.49
N LEU A 31 -12.53 3.90 -3.75
CA LEU A 31 -11.73 2.77 -3.31
C LEU A 31 -11.89 2.57 -1.82
N ASN A 32 -12.05 1.33 -1.38
CA ASN A 32 -11.95 0.95 0.02
C ASN A 32 -10.53 0.48 0.30
N LEU A 33 -9.77 1.24 1.08
CA LEU A 33 -8.36 0.97 1.38
C LEU A 33 -8.18 0.70 2.88
N THR A 34 -7.30 -0.23 3.22
CA THR A 34 -6.97 -0.58 4.60
C THR A 34 -5.69 0.14 5.02
N LEU A 35 -5.84 1.23 5.78
CA LEU A 35 -4.71 2.02 6.25
C LEU A 35 -4.04 1.39 7.48
N ILE A 36 -4.82 0.80 8.38
CA ILE A 36 -4.33 0.20 9.62
C ILE A 36 -4.88 -1.22 9.75
N GLU A 37 -3.99 -2.19 9.94
CA GLU A 37 -4.31 -3.59 10.20
C GLU A 37 -3.86 -3.97 11.62
N LYS A 38 -4.41 -5.06 12.15
CA LYS A 38 -4.14 -5.50 13.53
C LYS A 38 -2.65 -5.79 13.75
N ASP A 39 -2.01 -6.42 12.76
CA ASP A 39 -0.59 -6.80 12.82
C ASP A 39 0.37 -5.62 12.65
N ASP A 40 -0.13 -4.41 12.35
CA ASP A 40 0.71 -3.23 12.19
C ASP A 40 1.40 -2.86 13.52
N GLU A 41 0.76 -3.10 14.68
CA GLU A 41 1.36 -2.80 15.99
C GLU A 41 2.52 -3.74 16.31
N GLU A 42 2.35 -5.04 16.01
CA GLU A 42 3.42 -6.04 16.17
C GLU A 42 4.57 -5.79 15.21
N LEU A 43 4.27 -5.51 13.94
CA LEU A 43 5.27 -5.17 12.94
C LEU A 43 6.06 -3.93 13.34
N LEU A 44 5.38 -2.92 13.88
CA LEU A 44 6.02 -1.71 14.39
C LEU A 44 6.98 -2.02 15.54
N ALA A 45 6.60 -2.92 16.45
CA ALA A 45 7.44 -3.33 17.58
C ALA A 45 8.68 -4.12 17.13
N VAL A 46 8.55 -5.00 16.14
CA VAL A 46 9.63 -5.91 15.70
C VAL A 46 10.55 -5.26 14.67
N LYS A 47 9.99 -4.60 13.65
CA LYS A 47 10.73 -4.12 12.46
C LYS A 47 10.77 -2.60 12.32
N GLY A 48 9.99 -1.87 13.12
CA GLY A 48 10.00 -0.41 13.17
C GLY A 48 9.19 0.28 12.06
N LEU A 49 9.29 1.62 12.03
CA LEU A 49 8.45 2.50 11.22
C LEU A 49 8.67 2.37 9.71
N ARG A 50 9.89 2.04 9.29
CA ARG A 50 10.23 1.91 7.86
C ARG A 50 9.48 0.73 7.24
N GLU A 51 9.58 -0.43 7.89
CA GLU A 51 8.92 -1.64 7.42
C GLU A 51 7.40 -1.50 7.44
N LEU A 52 6.86 -0.89 8.50
CA LEU A 52 5.42 -0.61 8.59
C LEU A 52 4.94 0.20 7.39
N ARG A 53 5.72 1.22 6.99
CA ARG A 53 5.40 2.03 5.81
C ARG A 53 5.49 1.22 4.52
N HIS A 54 6.47 0.32 4.39
CA HIS A 54 6.58 -0.55 3.22
C HIS A 54 5.40 -1.51 3.10
N LYS A 55 4.99 -2.14 4.21
CA LYS A 55 3.78 -2.98 4.26
C LYS A 55 2.52 -2.20 3.85
N ARG A 56 2.37 -0.97 4.36
CA ARG A 56 1.25 -0.09 4.00
C ARG A 56 1.25 0.29 2.53
N ILE A 57 2.40 0.68 1.97
CA ILE A 57 2.51 0.98 0.53
C ILE A 57 2.04 -0.22 -0.30
N MET A 58 2.58 -1.41 -0.01
CA MET A 58 2.21 -2.64 -0.73
C MET A 58 0.71 -2.91 -0.64
N ARG A 59 0.13 -2.87 0.57
CA ARG A 59 -1.29 -3.10 0.82
C ARG A 59 -2.18 -2.14 0.04
N LEU A 60 -1.94 -0.83 0.18
CA LEU A 60 -2.74 0.20 -0.48
C LEU A 60 -2.68 0.08 -2.00
N THR A 61 -1.49 -0.19 -2.55
CA THR A 61 -1.31 -0.33 -4.00
C THR A 61 -1.96 -1.60 -4.56
N ALA A 62 -1.94 -2.70 -3.81
CA ALA A 62 -2.62 -3.94 -4.19
C ALA A 62 -4.14 -3.78 -4.17
N GLU A 63 -4.71 -3.27 -3.06
CA GLU A 63 -6.15 -3.06 -2.92
C GLU A 63 -6.70 -2.09 -3.98
N ALA A 64 -5.94 -1.03 -4.30
CA ALA A 64 -6.32 -0.10 -5.36
C ALA A 64 -6.33 -0.81 -6.73
N ALA A 65 -5.29 -1.60 -7.03
CA ALA A 65 -5.16 -2.31 -8.29
C ALA A 65 -6.27 -3.37 -8.47
N GLU A 66 -6.63 -4.09 -7.41
CA GLU A 66 -7.75 -5.03 -7.39
C GLU A 66 -9.10 -4.35 -7.67
N GLN A 67 -9.26 -3.12 -7.21
CA GLN A 67 -10.45 -2.30 -7.45
C GLN A 67 -10.40 -1.54 -8.80
N GLY A 68 -9.31 -1.67 -9.57
CA GLY A 68 -9.18 -1.09 -10.91
C GLY A 68 -8.66 0.35 -10.95
N CYS A 69 -8.07 0.88 -9.87
CA CYS A 69 -7.32 2.15 -9.88
C CYS A 69 -5.84 1.90 -9.58
N LEU A 70 -4.97 2.70 -10.21
CA LEU A 70 -3.55 2.75 -9.87
C LEU A 70 -3.28 4.02 -9.07
N LEU A 71 -2.75 3.87 -7.86
CA LEU A 71 -2.33 5.02 -7.04
C LEU A 71 -1.07 5.66 -7.61
N SER A 72 -1.02 6.99 -7.57
CA SER A 72 0.19 7.76 -7.87
C SER A 72 1.06 7.97 -6.62
N TYR A 73 2.28 8.48 -6.80
CA TYR A 73 3.11 8.87 -5.67
C TYR A 73 2.50 10.02 -4.87
N ASP A 74 1.77 10.93 -5.52
CA ASP A 74 1.09 12.04 -4.84
C ASP A 74 -0.05 11.51 -3.97
N ASP A 75 -0.83 10.57 -4.47
CA ASP A 75 -1.90 9.91 -3.69
C ASP A 75 -1.31 9.19 -2.46
N LEU A 76 -0.25 8.41 -2.64
CA LEU A 76 0.44 7.76 -1.53
C LEU A 76 1.02 8.76 -0.52
N SER A 77 1.51 9.91 -0.99
CA SER A 77 2.04 10.95 -0.11
C SER A 77 0.95 11.56 0.76
N ALA A 78 -0.24 11.77 0.20
CA ALA A 78 -1.42 12.25 0.91
C ALA A 78 -1.95 11.20 1.90
N LEU A 79 -2.00 9.92 1.49
CA LEU A 79 -2.50 8.82 2.32
C LEU A 79 -1.58 8.48 3.51
N LEU A 80 -0.26 8.49 3.29
CA LEU A 80 0.74 8.09 4.30
C LEU A 80 1.42 9.28 4.99
N LEU A 81 1.04 10.52 4.66
CA LEU A 81 1.64 11.76 5.16
C LEU A 81 3.18 11.75 5.09
N THR A 82 3.70 11.15 4.01
CA THR A 82 5.14 10.93 3.81
C THR A 82 5.60 11.68 2.57
N SER A 83 6.79 12.27 2.62
CA SER A 83 7.34 12.99 1.47
C SER A 83 7.58 12.07 0.25
N LEU A 84 7.39 12.62 -0.95
CA LEU A 84 7.64 11.92 -2.22
C LEU A 84 9.06 11.33 -2.30
N ALA A 85 10.06 12.05 -1.78
CA ALA A 85 11.44 11.59 -1.78
C ALA A 85 11.61 10.31 -0.93
N THR A 86 10.94 10.24 0.23
CA THR A 86 10.97 9.06 1.08
C THR A 86 10.21 7.90 0.43
N LEU A 87 9.02 8.15 -0.13
CA LEU A 87 8.26 7.13 -0.85
C LEU A 87 9.03 6.55 -2.05
N LYS A 88 9.74 7.37 -2.82
CA LYS A 88 10.57 6.90 -3.92
C LYS A 88 11.69 5.98 -3.45
N ARG A 89 12.35 6.30 -2.33
CA ARG A 89 13.39 5.44 -1.73
C ARG A 89 12.78 4.15 -1.19
N ASP A 90 11.63 4.22 -0.55
CA ASP A 90 10.93 3.04 -0.03
C ASP A 90 10.54 2.09 -1.15
N VAL A 91 9.93 2.60 -2.23
CA VAL A 91 9.58 1.78 -3.40
C VAL A 91 10.81 1.19 -4.07
N ALA A 92 11.93 1.94 -4.15
CA ALA A 92 13.18 1.40 -4.68
C ALA A 92 13.70 0.23 -3.82
N HIS A 93 13.64 0.34 -2.50
CA HIS A 93 14.05 -0.73 -1.59
C HIS A 93 13.14 -1.97 -1.69
N ILE A 94 11.82 -1.78 -1.72
CA ILE A 94 10.86 -2.87 -1.88
C ILE A 94 11.13 -3.67 -3.18
N GLU A 95 11.57 -2.99 -4.23
CA GLU A 95 11.93 -3.64 -5.49
C GLU A 95 13.28 -4.31 -5.50
N GLU A 96 14.24 -3.77 -4.76
CA GLU A 96 15.54 -4.40 -4.55
C GLU A 96 15.37 -5.72 -3.80
N GLU A 97 14.37 -5.80 -2.89
CA GLU A 97 13.92 -7.03 -2.22
C GLU A 97 13.13 -7.98 -3.14
N GLY A 98 12.95 -7.64 -4.42
CA GLY A 98 12.29 -8.46 -5.42
C GLY A 98 10.76 -8.36 -5.45
N ARG A 99 10.16 -7.47 -4.64
CA ARG A 99 8.71 -7.25 -4.60
C ARG A 99 8.29 -6.20 -5.62
N VAL A 100 7.09 -6.31 -6.18
CA VAL A 100 6.60 -5.40 -7.23
C VAL A 100 5.55 -4.45 -6.65
N VAL A 101 5.77 -3.14 -6.79
CA VAL A 101 4.81 -2.11 -6.39
C VAL A 101 4.01 -1.64 -7.60
N VAL A 102 2.68 -1.75 -7.50
CA VAL A 102 1.74 -1.42 -8.58
C VAL A 102 1.35 0.07 -8.50
N LEU A 103 2.06 0.93 -9.25
CA LEU A 103 1.88 2.39 -9.22
C LEU A 103 1.60 2.99 -10.60
N LYS A 104 0.78 4.04 -10.60
CA LYS A 104 0.50 4.87 -11.77
C LYS A 104 1.77 5.61 -12.21
N GLY A 105 2.00 5.68 -13.53
CA GLY A 105 3.18 6.33 -14.10
C GLY A 105 4.46 5.47 -14.11
N ARG A 106 4.41 4.26 -13.55
CA ARG A 106 5.54 3.33 -13.57
C ARG A 106 5.57 2.48 -14.84
N ARG A 107 5.97 3.09 -15.95
CA ARG A 107 6.35 2.34 -17.16
C ARG A 107 7.80 1.89 -17.02
N LYS A 108 8.04 0.70 -16.47
CA LYS A 108 9.27 -0.03 -16.81
C LYS A 108 8.98 -0.79 -18.10
N ASN A 109 9.77 -0.50 -19.12
CA ASN A 109 9.72 -1.18 -20.41
C ASN A 109 9.70 -2.71 -20.22
N GLY A 110 8.71 -3.37 -20.83
CA GLY A 110 8.70 -4.82 -21.00
C GLY A 110 7.89 -5.60 -19.96
N LYS A 111 6.67 -5.94 -20.36
CA LYS A 111 5.72 -6.90 -19.77
C LYS A 111 4.88 -6.38 -18.59
N PRO A 112 3.53 -6.45 -18.66
CA PRO A 112 2.76 -6.55 -17.43
C PRO A 112 3.24 -7.84 -16.78
N LYS A 113 3.88 -7.77 -15.61
CA LYS A 113 3.82 -8.93 -14.73
C LYS A 113 2.35 -9.08 -14.42
N GLU A 114 1.80 -10.19 -14.89
CA GLU A 114 0.44 -10.68 -14.66
C GLU A 114 -0.06 -10.28 -13.27
N PRO A 115 -1.38 -10.07 -13.07
CA PRO A 115 -1.91 -9.73 -11.75
C PRO A 115 -1.33 -10.72 -10.74
N VAL A 116 -0.40 -10.26 -9.91
CA VAL A 116 0.24 -11.07 -8.88
C VAL A 116 -0.74 -11.25 -7.74
N ALA A 117 -1.87 -11.90 -8.04
CA ALA A 117 -2.69 -12.59 -7.06
C ALA A 117 -1.89 -13.70 -6.35
N GLU A 118 -0.68 -14.04 -6.83
CA GLU A 118 0.16 -15.13 -6.32
C GLU A 118 1.56 -14.70 -5.82
N ALA A 119 1.70 -13.49 -5.28
CA ALA A 119 2.88 -13.14 -4.46
C ALA A 119 2.50 -12.68 -3.04
N PHE A 120 1.33 -13.13 -2.56
CA PHE A 120 0.84 -12.90 -1.20
C PHE A 120 1.40 -13.91 -0.17
N CYS A 121 2.48 -14.63 -0.51
CA CYS A 121 3.15 -15.56 0.37
C CYS A 121 4.59 -15.10 0.64
N PHE A 122 4.80 -14.30 1.68
CA PHE A 122 5.99 -14.43 2.51
C PHE A 122 5.78 -13.77 3.88
N ALA A 123 5.26 -14.54 4.85
CA ALA A 123 5.75 -14.64 6.22
C ALA A 123 4.72 -15.31 7.14
N GLU A 124 4.52 -16.62 6.98
CA GLU A 124 4.22 -17.52 8.10
C GLU A 124 5.21 -18.69 7.96
N GLY A 125 6.47 -18.36 8.21
CA GLY A 125 7.56 -19.32 8.41
C GLY A 125 8.02 -19.18 9.85
N VAL A 126 7.17 -19.60 10.79
CA VAL A 126 7.60 -19.94 12.15
C VAL A 126 7.98 -21.42 12.08
N GLU A 127 9.28 -21.68 12.13
CA GLU A 127 9.84 -23.04 12.26
C GLU A 127 9.36 -23.73 13.55
N ALA A 128 9.34 -25.06 13.47
CA ALA A 128 8.83 -26.04 14.43
C ALA A 128 9.56 -26.09 15.78
#